data_AF-A0A8T6MUD2-F1
#
_entry.id   AF-A0A8T6MUD2-F1
#
_cell.length_a   1.000
_cell.length_b   1.000
_cell.length_c   1.000
_cell.angle_alpha   90.00
_cell.angle_beta   90.00
_cell.angle_gamma   90.00
#
_symmetry.space_group_name_H-M   'P 1'
#
loop_
_entity.id
_entity.type
_entity.pdbx_description
1 polymer ?
#
loop_
_entity_poly.entity_id
_entity_poly.type
_entity_poly.pdbx_seq_one_letter_code
_entity_poly.pdbx_strand_id
1 'polypeptide(L)' 'AVGDEFVVLVTASPQRSIDYRVVSSTSDSYTLQMDLPDGASSLTIVGTAVVPEFGFIASLIMGLATLPIILVRKKFQSLW' A
#
# COMPACT_ATOMS: atom_id res chain seq x y z
N ALA A 1 -7.13 2.37 -4.36
CA ALA A 1 -6.35 1.13 -4.18
C ALA A 1 -7.29 -0.06 -4.24
N VAL A 2 -6.84 -1.18 -4.80
CA VAL A 2 -7.60 -2.42 -4.96
C VAL A 2 -7.33 -3.26 -3.72
N GLY A 3 -8.09 -3.03 -2.64
CA GLY A 3 -7.73 -3.55 -1.32
C GLY A 3 -6.36 -3.04 -0.83
N ASP A 4 -5.98 -3.42 0.40
CA ASP A 4 -4.65 -3.10 0.96
C ASP A 4 -3.56 -4.06 0.45
N GLU A 5 -3.97 -5.09 -0.30
CA GLU A 5 -3.14 -6.21 -0.73
C GLU A 5 -2.69 -6.09 -2.19
N PHE A 6 -3.32 -5.24 -3.01
CA PHE A 6 -2.96 -5.10 -4.42
C PHE A 6 -2.88 -3.64 -4.87
N VAL A 7 -1.82 -3.34 -5.62
CA VAL A 7 -1.65 -2.08 -6.33
C VAL A 7 -1.79 -2.34 -7.81
N VAL A 8 -2.66 -1.58 -8.46
CA VAL A 8 -2.91 -1.67 -9.90
C VAL A 8 -2.59 -0.33 -10.53
N LEU A 9 -1.77 -0.36 -11.58
CA LEU A 9 -1.45 0.79 -12.41
C LEU A 9 -2.07 0.56 -13.79
N VAL A 10 -2.80 1.58 -14.27
CA VAL A 10 -3.47 1.53 -15.58
C VAL A 10 -2.95 2.66 -16.45
N THR A 11 -2.47 2.32 -17.65
CA THR A 11 -1.89 3.27 -18.61
C THR A 11 -2.49 3.05 -20.00
N ALA A 12 -2.66 4.12 -20.79
CA ALA A 12 -3.30 4.03 -22.10
C ALA A 12 -2.69 4.98 -23.14
N SER A 13 -1.80 4.48 -24.01
CA SER A 13 -1.10 5.30 -25.00
C SER A 13 -2.05 6.00 -25.98
N PRO A 14 -1.89 7.31 -26.26
CA PRO A 14 -0.77 8.20 -25.91
C PRO A 14 -0.79 8.80 -24.49
N GLN A 15 -1.84 8.57 -23.70
CA GLN A 15 -1.99 9.04 -22.32
C GLN A 15 -1.18 8.16 -21.34
N ARG A 16 -0.42 8.75 -20.42
CA ARG A 16 0.46 7.94 -19.55
C ARG A 16 -0.24 7.20 -18.42
N SER A 17 -1.23 7.81 -17.78
CA SER A 17 -1.91 7.24 -16.62
C SER A 17 -3.38 7.57 -16.72
N ILE A 18 -4.23 6.55 -16.58
CA ILE A 18 -5.68 6.73 -16.51
C ILE A 18 -6.17 6.34 -15.13
N ASP A 19 -7.12 7.11 -14.62
CA ASP A 19 -7.74 6.79 -13.35
C ASP A 19 -8.74 5.64 -13.54
N TYR A 20 -8.94 4.86 -12.48
CA TYR A 20 -9.86 3.74 -12.50
C TYR A 20 -10.64 3.70 -11.19
N ARG A 21 -11.87 3.21 -11.27
CA ARG A 21 -12.74 2.98 -10.13
C ARG A 21 -12.97 1.50 -9.93
N VAL A 22 -12.85 1.04 -8.68
CA VAL A 22 -13.31 -0.30 -8.30
C VAL A 22 -14.82 -0.25 -8.14
N VAL A 23 -15.55 -1.02 -8.94
CA VAL A 23 -17.02 -1.05 -8.91
C VAL A 23 -17.58 -2.27 -8.18
N SER A 24 -16.78 -3.33 -8.10
CA SER A 24 -17.09 -4.52 -7.33
C SER A 24 -15.82 -5.20 -6.85
N SER A 25 -15.88 -5.79 -5.66
CA SER A 25 -14.83 -6.60 -5.07
C SER A 25 -15.45 -7.82 -4.43
N THR A 26 -15.05 -9.00 -4.89
CA THR A 26 -15.33 -10.29 -4.26
C THR A 26 -14.06 -10.78 -3.56
N SER A 27 -14.15 -11.86 -2.77
CA SER A 27 -13.00 -12.52 -2.16
C SER A 27 -11.88 -12.85 -3.14
N ASP A 28 -12.21 -13.16 -4.39
CA ASP A 28 -11.26 -13.67 -5.39
C ASP A 28 -11.03 -12.73 -6.58
N SER A 29 -11.79 -11.63 -6.69
CA SER A 29 -11.74 -10.79 -7.89
C SER A 29 -12.13 -9.34 -7.64
N TYR A 30 -11.56 -8.46 -8.45
CA TYR A 30 -11.88 -7.03 -8.47
C TYR A 30 -12.32 -6.62 -9.87
N THR A 31 -13.40 -5.86 -9.95
CA THR A 31 -13.90 -5.27 -11.20
C THR A 31 -13.50 -3.81 -11.26
N LEU A 32 -12.73 -3.45 -12.29
CA LEU A 32 -12.19 -2.12 -12.53
C LEU A 32 -12.95 -1.48 -13.69
N GLN A 33 -13.51 -0.29 -13.45
CA GLN A 33 -14.10 0.56 -14.49
C GLN A 33 -13.18 1.75 -14.74
N MET A 34 -12.94 2.06 -16.01
CA MET A 34 -12.07 3.16 -16.43
C MET A 34 -12.60 3.75 -17.73
N ASP A 35 -12.42 5.05 -17.90
CA ASP A 35 -12.76 5.75 -19.14
C ASP A 35 -11.53 5.75 -20.05
N LEU A 36 -11.68 5.15 -21.23
CA LEU A 36 -10.61 5.11 -22.23
C LEU A 36 -10.60 6.43 -23.01
N PRO A 37 -9.43 7.10 -23.14
CA PRO A 37 -9.34 8.31 -23.93
C PRO A 37 -9.55 8.03 -25.43
N ASP A 38 -10.18 8.96 -26.12
CA ASP A 38 -10.45 8.85 -27.56
C ASP A 38 -9.14 8.67 -28.35
N GLY A 39 -9.09 7.65 -29.20
CA GLY A 39 -7.90 7.32 -29.99
C GLY A 39 -6.82 6.54 -29.23
N ALA A 40 -7.11 6.03 -28.02
CA ALA A 40 -6.23 5.10 -27.34
C ALA A 40 -6.02 3.83 -28.19
N SER A 41 -4.77 3.54 -28.54
CA SER A 41 -4.40 2.38 -29.36
C SER A 41 -3.95 1.19 -28.53
N SER A 42 -3.56 1.43 -27.28
CA SER A 42 -3.06 0.40 -26.37
C SER A 42 -3.48 0.72 -24.94
N LEU A 43 -3.94 -0.32 -24.23
CA LEU A 43 -4.25 -0.31 -22.80
C LEU A 43 -3.32 -1.29 -22.10
N THR A 44 -2.60 -0.83 -21.08
CA THR A 44 -1.73 -1.65 -20.27
C THR A 44 -2.18 -1.60 -18.81
N ILE A 45 -2.37 -2.77 -18.23
CA ILE A 45 -2.75 -2.94 -16.83
C ILE A 45 -1.65 -3.72 -16.15
N VAL A 46 -1.00 -3.11 -15.15
CA VAL A 46 0.06 -3.74 -14.36
C VAL A 46 -0.43 -3.86 -12.92
N GLY A 47 -0.62 -5.09 -12.45
CA GLY A 47 -0.95 -5.38 -11.06
C GLY A 47 0.25 -5.95 -10.32
N THR A 48 0.44 -5.54 -9.08
CA THR A 48 1.36 -6.19 -8.14
C THR A 48 0.65 -6.47 -6.82
N ALA A 49 0.95 -7.62 -6.22
CA ALA A 49 0.62 -7.88 -4.84
C ALA A 49 1.53 -7.03 -3.94
N VAL A 50 0.94 -6.37 -2.96
CA VAL A 50 1.65 -5.66 -1.90
C VAL A 50 1.99 -6.70 -0.84
N VAL A 51 3.28 -6.96 -0.67
CA VAL A 51 3.77 -7.78 0.44
C VAL A 51 4.31 -6.82 1.49
N PRO A 52 3.70 -6.73 2.70
CA PRO A 52 4.17 -5.83 3.74
C PRO A 52 5.64 -6.13 4.08
N GLU A 53 6.54 -5.17 3.85
CA GLU A 53 7.99 -5.41 3.95
C GLU A 53 8.45 -5.67 5.38
N PHE A 54 7.74 -5.12 6.36
CA PHE A 54 8.12 -5.21 7.76
C PHE A 54 6.94 -5.57 8.66
N GLY A 55 6.08 -6.52 8.28
CA GLY A 55 4.87 -6.88 9.03
C GLY A 55 5.02 -6.95 10.57
N PHE A 56 5.34 -8.12 11.13
CA PHE A 56 5.60 -8.25 12.57
C PHE A 56 6.96 -7.68 12.99
N ILE A 57 7.89 -7.57 12.03
CA ILE A 57 9.27 -7.14 12.29
C ILE A 57 9.32 -5.63 12.60
N ALA A 58 8.48 -4.79 11.99
CA ALA A 58 8.46 -3.36 12.28
C ALA A 58 8.10 -3.07 13.73
N SER A 59 7.04 -3.70 14.26
CA SER A 59 6.62 -3.51 15.65
C SER A 59 7.66 -4.07 16.63
N LEU A 60 8.33 -5.18 16.27
CA LEU A 60 9.43 -5.74 17.05
C LEU A 60 10.63 -4.79 17.12
N ILE A 61 11.09 -4.25 15.98
CA ILE A 61 12.20 -3.29 15.92
C ILE A 61 11.83 -2.01 16.69
N MET A 62 10.60 -1.52 16.49
CA MET A 62 10.09 -0.35 17.20
C MET A 62 10.08 -0.57 18.72
N GLY A 63 9.63 -1.73 19.18
CA GLY A 63 9.65 -2.12 20.58
C GLY A 63 11.08 -2.20 21.14
N LEU A 64 11.98 -2.89 20.45
CA LEU A 64 13.39 -3.00 20.85
C LEU A 64 14.09 -1.64 20.92
N ALA A 65 13.77 -0.71 20.01
CA ALA A 65 14.32 0.63 20.02
C ALA A 65 13.75 1.49 21.16
N THR A 66 12.44 1.38 21.42
CA THR A 66 11.73 2.30 22.33
C THR A 66 11.74 1.84 23.79
N LEU A 67 11.68 0.54 24.05
CA LEU A 67 11.63 -0.02 25.42
C LEU A 67 12.83 0.39 26.29
N PRO A 68 14.10 0.34 25.83
CA PRO A 68 15.24 0.76 26.62
C PRO A 68 15.19 2.24 26.98
N ILE A 69 14.73 3.09 26.05
CA ILE A 69 14.61 4.53 26.25
C ILE A 69 13.60 4.81 27.36
N ILE A 70 12.44 4.16 27.34
CA ILE A 70 11.41 4.30 28.37
C ILE A 70 11.92 3.81 29.73
N LEU A 71 12.64 2.69 29.77
CA LEU A 71 13.16 2.10 31.01
C LEU A 71 14.20 3.00 31.68
N VAL A 72 15.14 3.55 30.90
CA VAL A 72 16.17 4.47 31.39
C VAL A 72 15.54 5.77 31.90
N ARG A 73 14.56 6.32 31.17
CA ARG A 73 13.82 7.53 31.60
C ARG A 73 13.12 7.32 32.94
N LYS A 74 12.42 6.20 33.13
CA LYS A 74 11.76 5.85 34.41
C LYS A 74 12.75 5.72 35.56
N LYS A 75 13.88 5.04 35.34
CA LYS A 75 14.91 4.88 36.38
C LYS A 75 15.56 6.21 36.76
N PHE A 76 15.77 7.10 35.80
CA PHE A 76 16.33 8.43 36.04
C PHE A 76 15.38 9.33 36.85
N GLN A 77 14.08 9.34 36.54
CA GLN A 77 13.07 10.08 37.33
C GLN A 77 12.84 9.51 38.73
N SER A 78 13.08 8.22 38.95
CA SER A 78 12.93 7.59 40.27
C SER A 78 14.12 7.84 41.21
N LEU A 79 15.25 8.29 40.69
CA LEU A 79 16.50 8.51 41.45
C LEU A 79 16.71 9.99 41.83
N TRP A 80 15.81 10.88 41.42
CA TRP A 80 15.72 12.29 41.77
C TRP A 80 14.36 12.57 42.40
#